data_AF-A0A0G0ZE81-F1
#
_entry.id   AF-A0A0G0ZE81-F1
#
_cell.length_a   1.000
_cell.length_b   1.000
_cell.length_c   1.000
_cell.angle_alpha   90.00
_cell.angle_beta   90.00
_cell.angle_gamma   90.00
#
_symmetry.space_group_name_H-M   'P 1'
#
loop_
_entity.id
_entity.type
_entity.pdbx_description
1 polymer ?
#
loop_
_entity_poly.entity_id
_entity_poly.type
_entity_poly.pdbx_seq_one_letter_code
_entity_poly.pdbx_strand_id
1 'polypeptide(L)'
;MNLFSPWIMALIGALAGIAAGYILRQFVAQFRKDSVELEVKKLLLDAKTDAAKNIDEAKLKAEGFLVEARREAKERESQIRKLEEKLLEKEDLVEKRRSDLDNEINLLKKKAEEIRKIREDAEKIEDRKREELEKIANLTEEEAKNQLLGSIEKKFESDILARIQKMELFGQEKLEEKAKNTLATIIQRLASSTASEVSTTSVNIPSEDLKGKIIGKEGRNIRALERAAGVEIIVDETPGSVIISSFDPVRRHIAKIALENLIVDGRIQPARIEETVDKAKTEIEKIIKDAGEKAAFEIGAFDIDPRLLMLLGRLKFRTSYGQNVLQHSIEMAHMSGMLAAELGGDINIAKKGALLHDIGKAVDHEIQGTHVEIGRRILQKFNVDQRVIQAMQSHHEEYPYETLESIIVQTADAISASRPGARRDTVENYLKRLEELESIASSFEGVEKSYAIQAGREIRIFVTPEKISDLEMKKLAREVANRIEQELKYPGEIKVHVIRENRAVDYAR
;
A
#
# COMPACT_ATOMS: atom_id res chain seq x y z
N MET A 1 -232.69 -16.07 -29.52
CA MET A 1 -231.87 -17.27 -29.78
C MET A 1 -230.48 -16.82 -30.19
N ASN A 2 -229.49 -17.56 -29.71
CA ASN A 2 -228.06 -17.33 -29.79
C ASN A 2 -227.49 -17.30 -31.23
N LEU A 3 -226.18 -16.98 -31.26
CA LEU A 3 -225.16 -17.21 -32.31
C LEU A 3 -224.92 -16.02 -33.26
N PHE A 4 -223.71 -15.61 -33.67
CA PHE A 4 -222.27 -15.82 -33.39
C PHE A 4 -221.55 -15.19 -34.62
N SER A 5 -220.24 -14.87 -34.59
CA SER A 5 -219.25 -15.39 -35.60
C SER A 5 -217.79 -14.89 -35.37
N PRO A 6 -216.74 -15.72 -35.60
CA PRO A 6 -215.45 -15.78 -34.86
C PRO A 6 -214.20 -15.16 -35.54
N TRP A 7 -214.34 -14.51 -36.69
CA TRP A 7 -213.20 -14.10 -37.52
C TRP A 7 -212.33 -12.99 -36.92
N ILE A 8 -212.88 -12.18 -36.02
CA ILE A 8 -212.17 -11.04 -35.41
C ILE A 8 -211.10 -11.50 -34.41
N MET A 9 -211.31 -12.64 -33.73
CA MET A 9 -210.35 -13.18 -32.76
C MET A 9 -209.06 -13.71 -33.41
N ALA A 10 -209.15 -14.24 -34.63
CA ALA A 10 -207.98 -14.78 -35.34
C ALA A 10 -206.98 -13.69 -35.77
N LEU A 11 -207.48 -12.50 -36.14
CA LEU A 11 -206.63 -11.40 -36.62
C LEU A 11 -205.81 -10.76 -35.49
N ILE A 12 -206.41 -10.63 -34.30
CA ILE A 12 -205.74 -10.07 -33.11
C ILE A 12 -204.61 -11.01 -32.64
N GLY A 13 -204.82 -12.32 -32.72
CA GLY A 13 -203.80 -13.33 -32.38
C GLY A 13 -202.56 -13.27 -33.27
N ALA A 14 -202.73 -13.07 -34.58
CA ALA A 14 -201.61 -13.04 -35.52
C ALA A 14 -200.69 -11.82 -35.32
N LEU A 15 -201.28 -10.64 -35.08
CA LEU A 15 -200.52 -9.39 -34.86
C LEU A 15 -199.73 -9.42 -33.53
N ALA A 16 -200.31 -9.99 -32.47
CA ALA A 16 -199.62 -10.16 -31.19
C ALA A 16 -198.40 -11.11 -31.32
N GLY A 17 -198.51 -12.17 -32.12
CA GLY A 17 -197.42 -13.14 -32.35
C GLY A 17 -196.20 -12.53 -33.04
N ILE A 18 -196.40 -11.67 -34.04
CA ILE A 18 -195.30 -11.02 -34.77
C ILE A 18 -194.57 -10.00 -33.89
N ALA A 19 -195.30 -9.22 -33.10
CA ALA A 19 -194.70 -8.23 -32.19
C ALA A 19 -193.85 -8.90 -31.10
N ALA A 20 -194.35 -9.99 -30.51
CA ALA A 20 -193.60 -10.78 -29.53
C ALA A 20 -192.33 -11.41 -30.14
N GLY A 21 -192.40 -11.93 -31.36
CA GLY A 21 -191.26 -12.52 -32.07
C GLY A 21 -190.14 -11.51 -32.37
N TYR A 22 -190.48 -10.26 -32.68
CA TYR A 22 -189.48 -9.22 -32.96
C TYR A 22 -188.71 -8.80 -31.69
N ILE A 23 -189.41 -8.65 -30.56
CA ILE A 23 -188.78 -8.28 -29.27
C ILE A 23 -187.82 -9.39 -28.80
N LEU A 24 -188.19 -10.66 -28.97
CA LEU A 24 -187.34 -11.79 -28.56
C LEU A 24 -186.01 -11.83 -29.35
N ARG A 25 -186.06 -11.55 -30.66
CA ARG A 25 -184.86 -11.50 -31.51
C ARG A 25 -183.89 -10.40 -31.06
N GLN A 26 -184.41 -9.25 -30.64
CA GLN A 26 -183.57 -8.10 -30.25
C GLN A 26 -182.82 -8.36 -28.93
N PHE A 27 -183.44 -9.08 -27.99
CA PHE A 27 -182.78 -9.52 -26.75
C PHE A 27 -181.64 -10.52 -27.01
N VAL A 28 -181.83 -11.50 -27.90
CA VAL A 28 -180.80 -12.51 -28.22
C VAL A 28 -179.58 -11.89 -28.91
N ALA A 29 -179.77 -10.86 -29.73
CA ALA A 29 -178.67 -10.18 -30.41
C ALA A 29 -177.76 -9.39 -29.45
N GLN A 30 -178.34 -8.79 -28.39
CA GLN A 30 -177.58 -8.01 -27.41
C GLN A 30 -176.63 -8.89 -26.58
N PHE A 31 -177.10 -10.06 -26.12
CA PHE A 31 -176.26 -11.00 -25.35
C PHE A 31 -175.07 -11.57 -26.12
N ARG A 32 -175.15 -11.67 -27.46
CA ARG A 32 -174.01 -12.14 -28.27
C ARG A 32 -172.88 -11.10 -28.38
N LYS A 33 -173.19 -9.80 -28.34
CA LYS A 33 -172.16 -8.74 -28.42
C LYS A 33 -171.22 -8.74 -27.21
N ASP A 34 -171.77 -8.87 -26.01
CA ASP A 34 -170.97 -8.82 -24.77
C ASP A 34 -170.00 -10.00 -24.63
N SER A 35 -170.33 -11.16 -25.23
CA SER A 35 -169.46 -12.35 -25.19
C SER A 35 -168.19 -12.21 -26.04
N VAL A 36 -168.28 -11.52 -27.19
CA VAL A 36 -167.15 -11.38 -28.13
C VAL A 36 -166.13 -10.35 -27.62
N GLU A 37 -166.60 -9.29 -26.95
CA GLU A 37 -165.71 -8.26 -26.41
C GLU A 37 -164.82 -8.77 -25.27
N LEU A 38 -165.35 -9.71 -24.47
CA LEU A 38 -164.60 -10.34 -23.38
C LEU A 38 -163.47 -11.25 -23.89
N GLU A 39 -163.73 -11.97 -24.99
CA GLU A 39 -162.78 -12.91 -25.60
C GLU A 39 -161.59 -12.17 -26.24
N VAL A 40 -161.84 -11.04 -26.91
CA VAL A 40 -160.79 -10.17 -27.49
C VAL A 40 -159.90 -9.55 -26.42
N LYS A 41 -160.48 -9.10 -25.29
CA LYS A 41 -159.69 -8.57 -24.15
C LYS A 41 -158.77 -9.62 -23.55
N LYS A 42 -159.24 -10.88 -23.45
CA LYS A 42 -158.45 -11.98 -22.92
C LYS A 42 -157.26 -12.30 -23.83
N LEU A 43 -157.49 -12.37 -25.14
CA LEU A 43 -156.45 -12.63 -26.14
C LEU A 43 -155.34 -11.56 -26.13
N LEU A 44 -155.70 -10.29 -25.99
CA LEU A 44 -154.74 -9.18 -25.90
C LEU A 44 -153.91 -9.20 -24.62
N LEU A 45 -154.50 -9.62 -23.50
CA LEU A 45 -153.79 -9.75 -22.23
C LEU A 45 -152.76 -10.89 -22.31
N ASP A 46 -153.17 -12.05 -22.84
CA ASP A 46 -152.31 -13.22 -23.01
C ASP A 46 -151.12 -12.91 -23.93
N ALA A 47 -151.37 -12.22 -25.06
CA ALA A 47 -150.30 -11.79 -25.98
C ALA A 47 -149.31 -10.82 -25.32
N LYS A 48 -149.77 -9.92 -24.43
CA LYS A 48 -148.88 -9.01 -23.69
C LYS A 48 -148.03 -9.76 -22.67
N THR A 49 -148.60 -10.73 -21.95
CA THR A 49 -147.85 -11.54 -20.99
C THR A 49 -146.80 -12.41 -21.67
N ASP A 50 -147.12 -13.01 -22.83
CA ASP A 50 -146.17 -13.83 -23.57
C ASP A 50 -145.02 -12.99 -24.15
N ALA A 51 -145.31 -11.77 -24.63
CA ALA A 51 -144.27 -10.85 -25.09
C ALA A 51 -143.31 -10.44 -23.95
N ALA A 52 -143.85 -10.12 -22.76
CA ALA A 52 -143.03 -9.79 -21.59
C ALA A 52 -142.15 -10.97 -21.15
N LYS A 53 -142.70 -12.18 -21.16
CA LYS A 53 -141.99 -13.40 -20.78
C LYS A 53 -140.83 -13.72 -21.74
N ASN A 54 -141.03 -13.56 -23.04
CA ASN A 54 -139.98 -13.74 -24.04
C ASN A 54 -138.84 -12.72 -23.91
N ILE A 55 -139.16 -11.46 -23.56
CA ILE A 55 -138.15 -10.41 -23.35
C ILE A 55 -137.31 -10.71 -22.12
N ASP A 56 -137.91 -11.16 -21.02
CA ASP A 56 -137.16 -11.53 -19.81
C ASP A 56 -136.31 -12.78 -20.03
N GLU A 57 -136.81 -13.79 -20.74
CA GLU A 57 -136.01 -14.95 -21.13
C GLU A 57 -134.82 -14.58 -22.03
N ALA A 58 -135.01 -13.64 -22.96
CA ALA A 58 -133.93 -13.14 -23.81
C ALA A 58 -132.87 -12.35 -23.00
N LYS A 59 -133.30 -11.54 -22.02
CA LYS A 59 -132.39 -10.81 -21.12
C LYS A 59 -131.58 -11.76 -20.23
N LEU A 60 -132.23 -12.76 -19.64
CA LEU A 60 -131.55 -13.77 -18.81
C LEU A 60 -130.51 -14.56 -19.61
N LYS A 61 -130.82 -14.93 -20.86
CA LYS A 61 -129.85 -15.57 -21.76
C LYS A 61 -128.69 -14.63 -22.11
N ALA A 62 -128.95 -13.35 -22.38
CA ALA A 62 -127.91 -12.36 -22.68
C ALA A 62 -126.99 -12.09 -21.47
N GLU A 63 -127.53 -11.99 -20.27
CA GLU A 63 -126.75 -11.88 -19.03
C GLU A 63 -125.91 -13.14 -18.78
N GLY A 64 -126.49 -14.33 -19.00
CA GLY A 64 -125.76 -15.60 -18.93
C GLY A 64 -124.55 -15.63 -19.86
N PHE A 65 -124.74 -15.26 -21.13
CA PHE A 65 -123.66 -15.16 -22.11
C PHE A 65 -122.58 -14.13 -21.72
N LEU A 66 -122.97 -12.97 -21.17
CA LEU A 66 -122.02 -11.94 -20.74
C LEU A 66 -121.17 -12.40 -19.54
N VAL A 67 -121.77 -13.11 -18.60
CA VAL A 67 -121.05 -13.67 -17.44
C VAL A 67 -120.06 -14.74 -17.91
N GLU A 68 -120.48 -15.61 -18.82
CA GLU A 68 -119.62 -16.67 -19.36
C GLU A 68 -118.46 -16.10 -20.19
N ALA A 69 -118.72 -15.13 -21.07
CA ALA A 69 -117.70 -14.43 -21.84
C ALA A 69 -116.69 -13.68 -20.95
N ARG A 70 -117.16 -13.04 -19.86
CA ARG A 70 -116.26 -12.39 -18.87
C ARG A 70 -115.42 -13.41 -18.12
N ARG A 71 -115.97 -14.57 -17.80
CA ARG A 71 -115.22 -15.66 -17.15
C ARG A 71 -114.12 -16.17 -18.08
N GLU A 72 -114.45 -16.48 -19.33
CA GLU A 72 -113.46 -16.92 -20.33
C GLU A 72 -112.37 -15.87 -20.59
N ALA A 73 -112.74 -14.59 -20.68
CA ALA A 73 -111.78 -13.51 -20.88
C ALA A 73 -110.80 -13.42 -19.69
N LYS A 74 -111.30 -13.54 -18.47
CA LYS A 74 -110.48 -13.53 -17.25
C LYS A 74 -109.59 -14.77 -17.14
N GLU A 75 -110.07 -15.93 -17.55
CA GLU A 75 -109.27 -17.16 -17.63
C GLU A 75 -108.16 -17.05 -18.67
N ARG A 76 -108.44 -16.52 -19.86
CA ARG A 76 -107.40 -16.24 -20.88
C ARG A 76 -106.39 -15.22 -20.39
N GLU A 77 -106.82 -14.14 -19.77
CA GLU A 77 -105.89 -13.12 -19.23
C GLU A 77 -104.97 -13.72 -18.17
N SER A 78 -105.50 -14.59 -17.29
CA SER A 78 -104.67 -15.31 -16.31
C SER A 78 -103.68 -16.28 -16.97
N GLN A 79 -104.09 -16.96 -18.03
CA GLN A 79 -103.19 -17.85 -18.79
C GLN A 79 -102.09 -17.06 -19.51
N ILE A 80 -102.42 -15.91 -20.09
CA ILE A 80 -101.44 -15.03 -20.76
C ILE A 80 -100.43 -14.51 -19.75
N ARG A 81 -100.87 -13.99 -18.59
CA ARG A 81 -99.94 -13.53 -17.54
C ARG A 81 -98.99 -14.63 -17.07
N LYS A 82 -99.49 -15.86 -16.89
CA LYS A 82 -98.65 -17.02 -16.54
C LYS A 82 -97.65 -17.39 -17.63
N LEU A 83 -97.99 -17.17 -18.90
CA LEU A 83 -97.06 -17.38 -20.02
C LEU A 83 -96.01 -16.27 -20.09
N GLU A 84 -96.41 -15.02 -19.86
CA GLU A 84 -95.50 -13.86 -19.80
C GLU A 84 -94.48 -14.00 -18.65
N GLU A 85 -94.92 -14.38 -17.45
CA GLU A 85 -94.03 -14.65 -16.30
C GLU A 85 -93.02 -15.75 -16.65
N LYS A 86 -93.47 -16.86 -17.24
CA LYS A 86 -92.56 -17.94 -17.70
C LYS A 86 -91.62 -17.52 -18.82
N LEU A 87 -92.03 -16.57 -19.66
CA LEU A 87 -91.20 -16.05 -20.74
C LEU A 87 -90.09 -15.17 -20.17
N LEU A 88 -90.44 -14.27 -19.25
CA LEU A 88 -89.48 -13.41 -18.53
C LEU A 88 -88.46 -14.23 -17.75
N GLU A 89 -88.90 -15.26 -17.01
CA GLU A 89 -87.99 -16.18 -16.32
C GLU A 89 -87.01 -16.87 -17.28
N LYS A 90 -87.46 -17.22 -18.49
CA LYS A 90 -86.59 -17.80 -19.52
C LYS A 90 -85.64 -16.78 -20.12
N GLU A 91 -86.08 -15.56 -20.37
CA GLU A 91 -85.24 -14.47 -20.87
C GLU A 91 -84.12 -14.16 -19.88
N ASP A 92 -84.45 -14.00 -18.59
CA ASP A 92 -83.46 -13.78 -17.52
C ASP A 92 -82.45 -14.93 -17.44
N LEU A 93 -82.90 -16.19 -17.59
CA LEU A 93 -82.03 -17.35 -17.56
C LEU A 93 -81.10 -17.41 -18.78
N VAL A 94 -81.62 -17.05 -19.97
CA VAL A 94 -80.83 -16.97 -21.20
C VAL A 94 -79.81 -15.84 -21.13
N GLU A 95 -80.20 -14.67 -20.63
CA GLU A 95 -79.31 -13.53 -20.48
C GLU A 95 -78.20 -13.79 -19.46
N LYS A 96 -78.54 -14.41 -18.33
CA LYS A 96 -77.55 -14.87 -17.35
C LYS A 96 -76.58 -15.87 -17.95
N ARG A 97 -77.08 -16.88 -18.69
CA ARG A 97 -76.24 -17.89 -19.34
C ARG A 97 -75.35 -17.28 -20.42
N ARG A 98 -75.82 -16.26 -21.14
CA ARG A 98 -75.03 -15.52 -22.12
C ARG A 98 -73.91 -14.73 -21.43
N SER A 99 -74.21 -14.04 -20.33
CA SER A 99 -73.21 -13.34 -19.53
C SER A 99 -72.13 -14.30 -18.98
N ASP A 100 -72.55 -15.45 -18.45
CA ASP A 100 -71.63 -16.48 -17.96
C ASP A 100 -70.73 -17.02 -19.09
N LEU A 101 -71.28 -17.26 -20.28
CA LEU A 101 -70.50 -17.69 -21.46
C LEU A 101 -69.52 -16.61 -21.93
N ASP A 102 -69.92 -15.34 -21.97
CA ASP A 102 -69.02 -14.24 -22.36
C ASP A 102 -67.87 -14.09 -21.35
N ASN A 103 -68.16 -14.26 -20.05
CA ASN A 103 -67.13 -14.28 -19.01
C ASN A 103 -66.18 -15.46 -19.17
N GLU A 104 -66.69 -16.67 -19.47
CA GLU A 104 -65.88 -17.86 -19.70
C GLU A 104 -65.00 -17.73 -20.95
N ILE A 105 -65.53 -17.18 -22.05
CA ILE A 105 -64.76 -16.90 -23.28
C ILE A 105 -63.63 -15.91 -23.00
N ASN A 106 -63.90 -14.84 -22.24
CA ASN A 106 -62.87 -13.86 -21.88
C ASN A 106 -61.80 -14.47 -20.96
N LEU A 107 -62.19 -15.32 -20.02
CA LEU A 107 -61.26 -16.07 -19.17
C LEU A 107 -60.39 -17.02 -20.02
N LEU A 108 -60.99 -17.75 -20.96
CA LEU A 108 -60.28 -18.66 -21.86
C LEU A 108 -59.30 -17.91 -22.77
N LYS A 109 -59.69 -16.75 -23.31
CA LYS A 109 -58.78 -15.89 -24.09
C LYS A 109 -57.58 -15.43 -23.26
N LYS A 110 -57.79 -14.98 -22.02
CA LYS A 110 -56.70 -14.60 -21.11
C LYS A 110 -55.77 -15.77 -20.82
N LYS A 111 -56.33 -16.94 -20.49
CA LYS A 111 -55.54 -18.17 -20.25
C LYS A 111 -54.77 -18.61 -21.49
N ALA A 112 -55.35 -18.52 -22.68
CA ALA A 112 -54.66 -18.85 -23.93
C ALA A 112 -53.45 -17.93 -24.18
N GLU A 113 -53.60 -16.63 -23.91
CA GLU A 113 -52.52 -15.66 -24.04
C GLU A 113 -51.41 -15.89 -22.98
N GLU A 114 -51.77 -16.21 -21.74
CA GLU A 114 -50.82 -16.60 -20.70
C GLU A 114 -50.06 -17.87 -21.05
N ILE A 115 -50.76 -18.90 -21.53
CA ILE A 115 -50.14 -20.16 -21.99
C ILE A 115 -49.18 -19.90 -23.15
N ARG A 116 -49.54 -19.01 -24.09
CA ARG A 116 -48.66 -18.64 -25.20
C ARG A 116 -47.39 -17.96 -24.71
N LYS A 117 -47.48 -17.01 -23.77
CA LYS A 117 -46.30 -16.38 -23.16
C LYS A 117 -45.43 -17.38 -22.42
N ILE A 118 -46.04 -18.24 -21.60
CA ILE A 118 -45.32 -19.29 -20.86
C ILE A 118 -44.58 -20.21 -21.83
N ARG A 119 -45.19 -20.56 -22.97
CA ARG A 119 -44.55 -21.39 -24.00
C ARG A 119 -43.38 -20.68 -24.67
N GLU A 120 -43.54 -19.42 -25.07
CA GLU A 120 -42.46 -18.62 -25.66
C GLU A 120 -41.28 -18.44 -24.69
N ASP A 121 -41.57 -18.24 -23.40
CA ASP A 121 -40.53 -18.14 -22.37
C ASP A 121 -39.87 -19.50 -22.10
N ALA A 122 -40.63 -20.60 -22.13
CA ALA A 122 -40.09 -21.94 -21.99
C ALA A 122 -39.15 -22.32 -23.16
N GLU A 123 -39.52 -21.99 -24.40
CA GLU A 123 -38.68 -22.21 -25.59
C GLU A 123 -37.38 -21.39 -25.49
N LYS A 124 -37.44 -20.11 -25.07
CA LYS A 124 -36.24 -19.29 -24.83
C LYS A 124 -35.34 -19.84 -23.73
N ILE A 125 -35.92 -20.42 -22.68
CA ILE A 125 -35.16 -21.05 -21.58
C ILE A 125 -34.49 -22.33 -22.08
N GLU A 126 -35.17 -23.11 -22.92
CA GLU A 126 -34.60 -24.32 -23.53
C GLU A 126 -33.41 -23.97 -24.43
N ASP A 127 -33.55 -22.97 -25.30
CA ASP A 127 -32.47 -22.48 -26.17
C ASP A 127 -31.25 -22.01 -25.35
N ARG A 128 -31.47 -21.22 -24.30
CA ARG A 128 -30.39 -20.79 -23.39
C ARG A 128 -29.72 -21.96 -22.68
N LYS A 129 -30.50 -22.94 -22.21
CA LYS A 129 -29.94 -24.14 -21.57
C LYS A 129 -29.09 -24.93 -22.57
N ARG A 130 -29.54 -25.04 -23.81
CA ARG A 130 -28.78 -25.70 -24.87
C ARG A 130 -27.46 -24.96 -25.16
N GLU A 131 -27.48 -23.64 -25.31
CA GLU A 131 -26.27 -22.83 -25.49
C GLU A 131 -25.29 -22.97 -24.32
N GLU A 132 -25.79 -22.97 -23.08
CA GLU A 132 -24.94 -23.16 -21.89
C GLU A 132 -24.39 -24.58 -21.81
N LEU A 133 -25.19 -25.60 -22.13
CA LEU A 133 -24.73 -26.99 -22.19
C LEU A 133 -23.69 -27.20 -23.30
N GLU A 134 -23.85 -26.57 -24.46
CA GLU A 134 -22.86 -26.61 -25.55
C GLU A 134 -21.55 -25.91 -25.15
N LYS A 135 -21.61 -24.83 -24.37
CA LYS A 135 -20.43 -24.20 -23.77
C LYS A 135 -19.77 -25.09 -22.73
N ILE A 136 -20.54 -25.66 -21.81
CA ILE A 136 -20.03 -26.54 -20.74
C ILE A 136 -19.43 -27.82 -21.32
N ALA A 137 -20.05 -28.42 -22.35
CA ALA A 137 -19.59 -29.64 -22.99
C ALA A 137 -18.29 -29.46 -23.79
N ASN A 138 -17.97 -28.25 -24.22
CA ASN A 138 -16.73 -27.92 -24.93
C ASN A 138 -15.60 -27.44 -24.01
N LEU A 139 -15.83 -27.31 -22.70
CA LEU A 139 -14.80 -26.92 -21.75
C LEU A 139 -14.17 -28.15 -21.11
N THR A 140 -12.84 -28.17 -21.10
CA THR A 140 -12.09 -29.10 -20.24
C THR A 140 -12.11 -28.62 -18.78
N GLU A 141 -11.84 -29.52 -17.82
CA GLU A 141 -11.79 -29.17 -16.39
C GLU A 141 -10.81 -28.02 -16.09
N GLU A 142 -9.68 -28.00 -16.80
CA GLU A 142 -8.64 -26.98 -16.65
C GLU A 142 -9.08 -25.62 -17.19
N GLU A 143 -9.78 -25.59 -18.32
CA GLU A 143 -10.35 -24.36 -18.91
C GLU A 143 -11.47 -23.78 -18.04
N ALA A 144 -12.37 -24.63 -17.53
CA ALA A 144 -13.43 -24.21 -16.62
C ALA A 144 -12.85 -23.62 -15.33
N LYS A 145 -11.80 -24.24 -14.77
CA LYS A 145 -11.08 -23.72 -13.59
C LYS A 145 -10.44 -22.36 -13.89
N ASN A 146 -9.74 -22.22 -15.02
CA ASN A 146 -9.09 -20.96 -15.39
C ASN A 146 -10.10 -19.84 -15.64
N GLN A 147 -11.23 -20.14 -16.27
CA GLN A 147 -12.28 -19.16 -16.51
C GLN A 147 -12.96 -18.72 -15.20
N LEU A 148 -13.19 -19.66 -14.28
CA LEU A 148 -13.68 -19.36 -12.94
C LEU A 148 -12.68 -18.49 -12.15
N LEU A 149 -11.41 -18.86 -12.13
CA LEU A 149 -10.35 -18.08 -11.48
C LEU A 149 -10.27 -16.67 -12.06
N GLY A 150 -10.28 -16.50 -13.39
CA GLY A 150 -10.27 -15.18 -14.01
C GLY A 150 -11.51 -14.34 -13.70
N SER A 151 -12.68 -14.97 -13.54
CA SER A 151 -13.90 -14.26 -13.11
C SER A 151 -13.84 -13.81 -11.66
N ILE A 152 -13.26 -14.63 -10.78
CA ILE A 152 -13.04 -14.34 -9.37
C ILE A 152 -11.99 -13.21 -9.25
N GLU A 153 -10.88 -13.29 -9.98
CA GLU A 153 -9.85 -12.26 -10.00
C GLU A 153 -10.42 -10.90 -10.42
N LYS A 154 -11.23 -10.83 -11.48
CA LYS A 154 -11.90 -9.59 -11.90
C LYS A 154 -12.90 -9.07 -10.87
N LYS A 155 -13.65 -9.97 -10.22
CA LYS A 155 -14.67 -9.59 -9.24
C LYS A 155 -14.08 -9.09 -7.93
N PHE A 156 -12.93 -9.65 -7.54
CA PHE A 156 -12.26 -9.38 -6.26
C PHE A 156 -10.92 -8.67 -6.45
N GLU A 157 -10.70 -8.00 -7.57
CA GLU A 157 -9.42 -7.35 -7.91
C GLU A 157 -8.94 -6.41 -6.79
N SER A 158 -9.86 -5.56 -6.28
CA SER A 158 -9.58 -4.65 -5.16
C SER A 158 -9.22 -5.38 -3.87
N ASP A 159 -9.89 -6.50 -3.57
CA ASP A 159 -9.65 -7.28 -2.35
C ASP A 159 -8.33 -8.05 -2.44
N ILE A 160 -8.00 -8.57 -3.62
CA ILE A 160 -6.72 -9.23 -3.92
C ILE A 160 -5.58 -8.22 -3.81
N LEU A 161 -5.70 -7.03 -4.39
CA LEU A 161 -4.69 -5.97 -4.28
C LEU A 161 -4.49 -5.54 -2.81
N ALA A 162 -5.58 -5.33 -2.06
CA ALA A 162 -5.49 -5.01 -0.63
C ALA A 162 -4.83 -6.14 0.18
N ARG A 163 -5.10 -7.41 -0.17
CA ARG A 163 -4.46 -8.59 0.44
C ARG A 163 -2.97 -8.65 0.13
N ILE A 164 -2.58 -8.40 -1.12
CA ILE A 164 -1.18 -8.37 -1.57
C ILE A 164 -0.43 -7.27 -0.81
N GLN A 165 -0.94 -6.04 -0.80
CA GLN A 165 -0.30 -4.93 -0.07
C GLN A 165 -0.17 -5.22 1.43
N LYS A 166 -1.19 -5.83 2.04
CA LYS A 166 -1.13 -6.22 3.46
C LYS A 166 -0.09 -7.32 3.71
N MET A 167 0.04 -8.27 2.79
CA MET A 167 1.06 -9.33 2.86
C MET A 167 2.47 -8.76 2.65
N GLU A 168 2.64 -7.82 1.73
CA GLU A 168 3.91 -7.10 1.52
C GLU A 168 4.31 -6.31 2.77
N LEU A 169 3.40 -5.52 3.34
CA LEU A 169 3.68 -4.72 4.53
C LEU A 169 4.04 -5.59 5.74
N PHE A 170 3.23 -6.63 6.01
CA PHE A 170 3.50 -7.57 7.10
C PHE A 170 4.78 -8.39 6.87
N GLY A 171 5.06 -8.73 5.61
CA GLY A 171 6.32 -9.37 5.21
C GLY A 171 7.51 -8.46 5.49
N GLN A 172 7.40 -7.18 5.15
CA GLN A 172 8.44 -6.18 5.39
C GLN A 172 8.68 -5.95 6.88
N GLU A 173 7.63 -5.83 7.69
CA GLU A 173 7.73 -5.73 9.16
C GLU A 173 8.47 -6.94 9.77
N LYS A 174 8.14 -8.16 9.33
CA LYS A 174 8.83 -9.37 9.78
C LYS A 174 10.30 -9.42 9.36
N LEU A 175 10.63 -8.97 8.14
CA LEU A 175 12.01 -8.90 7.68
C LEU A 175 12.80 -7.85 8.47
N GLU A 176 12.18 -6.71 8.78
CA GLU A 176 12.78 -5.67 9.61
C GLU A 176 13.03 -6.16 11.04
N GLU A 177 12.06 -6.87 11.65
CA GLU A 177 12.22 -7.48 12.96
C GLU A 177 13.36 -8.51 12.96
N LYS A 178 13.43 -9.37 11.94
CA LYS A 178 14.52 -10.34 11.79
C LYS A 178 15.88 -9.64 11.65
N ALA A 179 15.97 -8.60 10.82
CA ALA A 179 17.20 -7.81 10.65
C ALA A 179 17.64 -7.16 11.97
N LYS A 180 16.71 -6.55 12.72
CA LYS A 180 16.97 -5.98 14.05
C LYS A 180 17.50 -7.03 15.03
N ASN A 181 16.90 -8.23 15.05
CA ASN A 181 17.35 -9.33 15.93
C ASN A 181 18.74 -9.85 15.55
N THR A 182 19.04 -9.98 14.26
CA THR A 182 20.37 -10.35 13.77
C THR A 182 21.41 -9.30 14.20
N LEU A 183 21.14 -8.01 13.96
CA LEU A 183 22.03 -6.92 14.35
C LEU A 183 22.22 -6.86 15.88
N ALA A 184 21.15 -6.99 16.67
CA ALA A 184 21.23 -6.99 18.13
C ALA A 184 22.11 -8.14 18.66
N THR A 185 21.98 -9.34 18.07
CA THR A 185 22.78 -10.51 18.44
C THR A 185 24.26 -10.29 18.13
N ILE A 186 24.57 -9.69 16.98
CA ILE A 186 25.95 -9.39 16.56
C ILE A 186 26.56 -8.33 17.48
N ILE A 187 25.82 -7.25 17.74
CA ILE A 187 26.25 -6.18 18.66
C ILE A 187 26.52 -6.75 20.06
N GLN A 188 25.63 -7.60 20.59
CA GLN A 188 25.81 -8.22 21.90
C GLN A 188 27.07 -9.09 21.98
N ARG A 189 27.38 -9.86 20.92
CA ARG A 189 28.58 -10.71 20.87
C ARG A 189 29.88 -9.92 20.81
N LEU A 190 29.84 -8.69 20.27
CA LEU A 190 31.00 -7.81 20.07
C LEU A 190 31.08 -6.67 21.07
N ALA A 191 30.23 -6.65 22.11
CA ALA A 191 30.23 -5.64 23.15
C ALA A 191 31.45 -5.77 24.07
N SER A 192 32.66 -5.72 23.51
CA SER A 192 33.90 -5.45 24.22
C SER A 192 34.16 -3.94 24.21
N SER A 193 34.50 -3.38 25.36
CA SER A 193 34.87 -1.98 25.51
C SER A 193 36.23 -1.71 24.87
N THR A 194 36.25 -1.20 23.64
CA THR A 194 37.44 -0.55 23.08
C THR A 194 37.52 0.88 23.64
N ALA A 195 38.53 1.13 24.48
CA ALA A 195 38.76 2.45 25.04
C ALA A 195 39.19 3.40 23.92
N SER A 196 38.61 4.61 23.88
CA SER A 196 39.08 5.67 22.98
C SER A 196 40.52 6.01 23.33
N GLU A 197 41.43 5.87 22.37
CA GLU A 197 42.84 6.20 22.56
C GLU A 197 43.06 7.70 22.32
N VAL A 198 43.85 8.33 23.19
CA VAL A 198 44.20 9.75 23.05
C VAL A 198 45.21 9.88 21.91
N SER A 199 44.93 10.78 20.97
CA SER A 199 45.74 10.99 19.76
C SER A 199 47.10 11.65 20.01
N THR A 200 47.40 12.04 21.25
CA THR A 200 48.67 12.68 21.63
C THR A 200 49.62 11.66 22.24
N THR A 201 50.85 11.65 21.75
CA THR A 201 51.92 10.82 22.30
C THR A 201 52.71 11.68 23.29
N SER A 202 52.44 11.52 24.58
CA SER A 202 53.20 12.18 25.65
C SER A 202 54.14 11.19 26.34
N VAL A 203 55.30 11.69 26.74
CA VAL A 203 56.28 10.97 27.56
C VAL A 203 56.39 11.68 28.90
N ASN A 204 56.25 10.92 29.99
CA ASN A 204 56.38 11.44 31.34
C ASN A 204 57.87 11.61 31.67
N ILE A 205 58.27 12.79 32.16
CA ILE A 205 59.66 13.08 32.53
C ILE A 205 59.76 13.12 34.07
N PRO A 206 60.53 12.22 34.70
CA PRO A 206 60.57 12.10 36.16
C PRO A 206 61.20 13.29 36.90
N SER A 207 62.05 14.08 36.26
CA SER A 207 62.75 15.21 36.89
C SER A 207 63.12 16.31 35.91
N GLU A 208 63.20 17.56 36.41
CA GLU A 208 63.65 18.72 35.63
C GLU A 208 65.12 18.61 35.19
N ASP A 209 65.97 17.89 35.93
CA ASP A 209 67.35 17.58 35.51
C ASP A 209 67.39 16.74 34.23
N LEU A 210 66.50 15.74 34.14
CA LEU A 210 66.35 14.92 32.93
C LEU A 210 65.78 15.75 31.78
N LYS A 211 64.82 16.64 32.05
CA LYS A 211 64.30 17.60 31.06
C LYS A 211 65.43 18.47 30.48
N GLY A 212 66.30 19.00 31.33
CA GLY A 212 67.47 19.77 30.92
C GLY A 212 68.48 18.97 30.08
N LYS A 213 68.69 17.69 30.40
CA LYS A 213 69.54 16.78 29.60
C LYS A 213 68.91 16.41 28.25
N ILE A 214 67.59 16.26 28.19
CA ILE A 214 66.84 16.00 26.94
C ILE A 214 66.96 17.19 25.99
N ILE A 215 66.82 18.43 26.49
CA ILE A 215 67.02 19.65 25.69
C ILE A 215 68.49 19.76 25.27
N GLY A 216 69.42 19.60 26.23
CA GLY A 216 70.85 19.78 26.04
C GLY A 216 71.24 21.26 25.88
N LYS A 217 72.54 21.56 25.92
CA LYS A 217 73.04 22.93 25.71
C LYS A 217 72.61 23.43 24.32
N GLU A 218 71.96 24.58 24.27
CA GLU A 218 71.42 25.21 23.04
C GLU A 218 70.43 24.33 22.25
N GLY A 219 69.77 23.37 22.90
CA GLY A 219 68.85 22.47 22.22
C GLY A 219 69.54 21.41 21.35
N ARG A 220 70.84 21.16 21.53
CA ARG A 220 71.60 20.20 20.70
C ARG A 220 71.02 18.78 20.75
N ASN A 221 70.58 18.33 21.92
CA ASN A 221 70.12 16.96 22.10
C ASN A 221 68.70 16.78 21.56
N ILE A 222 67.80 17.73 21.83
CA ILE A 222 66.44 17.69 21.30
C ILE A 222 66.45 17.75 19.77
N ARG A 223 67.27 18.62 19.16
CA ARG A 223 67.43 18.68 17.69
C ARG A 223 68.02 17.41 17.10
N ALA A 224 68.92 16.74 17.82
CA ALA A 224 69.46 15.44 17.39
C ALA A 224 68.37 14.36 17.39
N LEU A 225 67.52 14.32 18.41
CA LEU A 225 66.40 13.39 18.51
C LEU A 225 65.32 13.68 17.45
N GLU A 226 64.95 14.94 17.27
CA GLU A 226 64.02 15.39 16.22
C GLU A 226 64.49 15.00 14.83
N ARG A 227 65.79 15.21 14.55
CA ARG A 227 66.40 14.85 13.27
C ARG A 227 66.50 13.34 13.06
N ALA A 228 66.91 12.58 14.09
CA ALA A 228 67.11 11.14 13.99
C ALA A 228 65.77 10.38 13.84
N ALA A 229 64.74 10.82 14.56
CA ALA A 229 63.42 10.18 14.55
C ALA A 229 62.43 10.82 13.55
N GLY A 230 62.70 12.02 13.03
CA GLY A 230 61.82 12.72 12.11
C GLY A 230 60.52 13.20 12.76
N VAL A 231 60.65 13.78 13.96
CA VAL A 231 59.53 14.29 14.78
C VAL A 231 59.85 15.69 15.31
N GLU A 232 58.83 16.41 15.77
CA GLU A 232 58.98 17.63 16.56
C GLU A 232 58.67 17.33 18.03
N ILE A 233 59.47 17.88 18.92
CA ILE A 233 59.32 17.65 20.35
C ILE A 233 58.95 18.97 21.03
N ILE A 234 57.71 19.04 21.48
CA ILE A 234 57.18 20.22 22.16
C ILE A 234 57.41 20.04 23.66
N VAL A 235 58.28 20.88 24.21
CA VAL A 235 58.58 20.94 25.62
C VAL A 235 57.82 22.11 26.22
N ASP A 236 56.78 21.83 26.99
CA ASP A 236 55.98 22.85 27.65
C ASP A 236 56.66 23.36 28.95
N GLU A 237 56.27 24.54 29.42
CA GLU A 237 56.70 25.10 30.71
C GLU A 237 56.12 24.30 31.89
N THR A 238 55.03 23.57 31.66
CA THR A 238 54.42 22.67 32.64
C THR A 238 55.38 21.52 33.02
N PRO A 239 55.59 21.24 34.32
CA PRO A 239 56.44 20.14 34.76
C PRO A 239 55.87 18.77 34.35
N GLY A 240 56.76 17.82 34.03
CA GLY A 240 56.44 16.39 34.02
C GLY A 240 56.02 15.77 32.69
N SER A 241 55.92 16.48 31.56
CA SER A 241 55.71 15.79 30.29
C SER A 241 56.27 16.52 29.07
N VAL A 242 56.56 15.74 28.03
CA VAL A 242 56.94 16.22 26.71
C VAL A 242 56.02 15.61 25.66
N ILE A 243 55.59 16.43 24.71
CA ILE A 243 54.66 16.06 23.65
C ILE A 243 55.45 15.80 22.36
N ILE A 244 55.22 14.65 21.74
CA ILE A 244 55.84 14.28 20.47
C ILE A 244 54.82 14.50 19.35
N SER A 245 55.17 15.37 18.41
CA SER A 245 54.36 15.73 17.25
C SER A 245 55.01 15.20 15.97
N SER A 246 54.25 14.46 15.16
CA SER A 246 54.63 14.04 13.80
C SER A 246 53.39 13.48 13.10
N PHE A 247 53.32 13.69 11.78
CA PHE A 247 52.23 13.18 10.93
C PHE A 247 52.25 11.65 10.83
N ASP A 248 53.44 11.06 10.82
CA ASP A 248 53.61 9.62 10.83
C ASP A 248 53.51 9.09 12.27
N PRO A 249 52.45 8.33 12.62
CA PRO A 249 52.29 7.78 13.96
C PRO A 249 53.39 6.79 14.35
N VAL A 250 54.01 6.12 13.36
CA VAL A 250 55.11 5.18 13.60
C VAL A 250 56.34 5.96 14.06
N ARG A 251 56.66 7.11 13.43
CA ARG A 251 57.76 7.98 13.86
C ARG A 251 57.54 8.52 15.27
N ARG A 252 56.30 8.89 15.63
CA ARG A 252 55.97 9.30 17.00
C ARG A 252 56.26 8.21 18.03
N HIS A 253 55.92 6.97 17.72
CA HIS A 253 56.17 5.83 18.61
C HIS A 253 57.66 5.44 18.68
N ILE A 254 58.39 5.54 17.57
CA ILE A 254 59.86 5.37 17.55
C ILE A 254 60.51 6.40 18.47
N ALA A 255 60.13 7.68 18.34
CA ALA A 255 60.65 8.75 19.19
C ALA A 255 60.26 8.56 20.66
N LYS A 256 59.04 8.08 20.95
CA LYS A 256 58.58 7.75 22.30
C LYS A 256 59.47 6.69 22.95
N ILE A 257 59.62 5.53 22.30
CA ILE A 257 60.42 4.41 22.84
C ILE A 257 61.89 4.84 22.97
N ALA A 258 62.42 5.55 21.98
CA ALA A 258 63.79 6.06 22.05
C ALA A 258 63.97 7.01 23.24
N LEU A 259 63.02 7.92 23.49
CA LEU A 259 63.07 8.86 24.61
C LEU A 259 62.93 8.14 25.96
N GLU A 260 62.02 7.18 26.09
CA GLU A 260 61.86 6.35 27.30
C GLU A 260 63.14 5.56 27.62
N ASN A 261 63.76 4.95 26.60
CA ASN A 261 65.03 4.23 26.76
C ASN A 261 66.20 5.17 27.13
N LEU A 262 66.25 6.37 26.55
CA LEU A 262 67.26 7.39 26.89
C LEU A 262 67.09 7.92 28.32
N ILE A 263 65.84 8.05 28.81
CA ILE A 263 65.54 8.43 30.20
C ILE A 263 66.06 7.36 31.17
N VAL A 264 65.86 6.07 30.85
CA VAL A 264 66.34 4.95 31.67
C VAL A 264 67.87 4.85 31.67
N ASP A 265 68.53 5.04 30.53
CA ASP A 265 70.01 5.00 30.42
C ASP A 265 70.65 6.25 31.05
N GLY A 266 69.93 7.37 31.14
CA GLY A 266 70.39 8.64 31.76
C GLY A 266 71.50 9.37 30.99
N ARG A 267 72.00 8.78 29.89
CA ARG A 267 73.06 9.32 29.02
C ARG A 267 72.46 9.83 27.72
N ILE A 268 72.24 11.14 27.66
CA ILE A 268 71.59 11.80 26.53
C ILE A 268 72.63 12.62 25.77
N GLN A 269 73.22 12.02 24.73
CA GLN A 269 74.21 12.63 23.84
C GLN A 269 73.87 12.29 22.39
N PRO A 270 74.21 13.13 21.39
CA PRO A 270 73.77 12.93 20.00
C PRO A 270 74.07 11.54 19.42
N ALA A 271 75.28 11.01 19.63
CA ALA A 271 75.64 9.68 19.13
C ALA A 271 74.81 8.55 19.77
N ARG A 272 74.49 8.69 21.07
CA ARG A 272 73.65 7.72 21.78
C ARG A 272 72.18 7.84 21.39
N ILE A 273 71.73 9.07 21.12
CA ILE A 273 70.38 9.34 20.60
C ILE A 273 70.18 8.63 19.27
N GLU A 274 71.11 8.79 18.32
CA GLU A 274 71.05 8.12 17.01
C GLU A 274 71.01 6.59 17.17
N GLU A 275 71.91 6.02 17.98
CA GLU A 275 71.93 4.57 18.25
C GLU A 275 70.62 4.06 18.89
N THR A 276 70.05 4.81 19.83
CA THR A 276 68.83 4.41 20.54
C THR A 276 67.61 4.52 19.63
N VAL A 277 67.58 5.53 18.74
CA VAL A 277 66.54 5.66 17.72
C VAL A 277 66.58 4.50 16.74
N ASP A 278 67.76 4.07 16.28
CA ASP A 278 67.87 2.92 15.36
C ASP A 278 67.47 1.59 16.02
N LYS A 279 67.77 1.41 17.32
CA LYS A 279 67.23 0.28 18.10
C LYS A 279 65.71 0.33 18.22
N ALA A 280 65.15 1.50 18.52
CA ALA A 280 63.71 1.70 18.62
C ALA A 280 62.99 1.45 17.28
N LYS A 281 63.60 1.81 16.13
CA LYS A 281 63.09 1.44 14.80
C LYS A 281 62.96 -0.07 14.64
N THR A 282 64.03 -0.80 14.98
CA THR A 282 64.05 -2.27 14.86
C THR A 282 63.01 -2.93 15.77
N GLU A 283 62.83 -2.39 16.98
CA GLU A 283 61.81 -2.86 17.92
C GLU A 283 60.39 -2.60 17.41
N ILE A 284 60.13 -1.41 16.89
CA ILE A 284 58.83 -1.05 16.30
C ILE A 284 58.52 -1.90 15.07
N GLU A 285 59.49 -2.15 14.18
CA GLU A 285 59.31 -3.04 13.02
C GLU A 285 58.88 -4.45 13.45
N LYS A 286 59.48 -4.99 14.52
CA LYS A 286 59.07 -6.27 15.08
C LYS A 286 57.63 -6.22 15.62
N ILE A 287 57.28 -5.16 16.36
CA ILE A 287 55.92 -4.98 16.88
C ILE A 287 54.89 -4.88 15.75
N ILE A 288 55.22 -4.18 14.65
CA ILE A 288 54.39 -4.07 13.44
C ILE A 288 54.16 -5.45 12.86
N LYS A 289 55.23 -6.21 12.63
CA LYS A 289 55.15 -7.55 12.04
C LYS A 289 54.29 -8.48 12.91
N ASP A 290 54.57 -8.56 14.21
CA ASP A 290 53.85 -9.41 15.14
C ASP A 290 52.36 -9.03 15.21
N ALA A 291 52.04 -7.73 15.15
CA ALA A 291 50.66 -7.25 15.16
C ALA A 291 49.88 -7.63 13.90
N GLY A 292 50.49 -7.50 12.72
CA GLY A 292 49.87 -7.89 11.45
C GLY A 292 49.62 -9.40 11.37
N GLU A 293 50.61 -10.21 11.77
CA GLU A 293 50.49 -11.67 11.83
C GLU A 293 49.40 -12.11 12.82
N LYS A 294 49.35 -11.48 14.00
CA LYS A 294 48.31 -11.78 15.00
C LYS A 294 46.91 -11.43 14.51
N ALA A 295 46.74 -10.29 13.84
CA ALA A 295 45.46 -9.87 13.28
C ALA A 295 44.95 -10.86 12.24
N ALA A 296 45.81 -11.26 11.31
CA ALA A 296 45.47 -12.26 10.28
C ALA A 296 45.17 -13.64 10.88
N PHE A 297 45.94 -14.06 11.89
CA PHE A 297 45.70 -15.31 12.61
C PHE A 297 44.35 -15.32 13.33
N GLU A 298 44.00 -14.23 14.01
CA GLU A 298 42.76 -14.10 14.79
C GLU A 298 41.51 -14.25 13.93
N ILE A 299 41.50 -13.69 12.72
CA ILE A 299 40.35 -13.75 11.82
C ILE A 299 40.34 -15.00 10.92
N GLY A 300 41.47 -15.74 10.85
CA GLY A 300 41.66 -16.93 10.03
C GLY A 300 42.10 -16.67 8.58
N ALA A 301 42.77 -15.56 8.29
CA ALA A 301 43.21 -15.16 6.96
C ALA A 301 44.70 -15.44 6.71
N PHE A 302 45.05 -16.71 6.47
CA PHE A 302 46.45 -17.17 6.35
C PHE A 302 47.10 -16.97 4.98
N ASP A 303 46.33 -16.63 3.97
CA ASP A 303 46.75 -16.50 2.56
C ASP A 303 47.19 -15.07 2.19
N ILE A 304 47.31 -14.17 3.16
CA ILE A 304 47.77 -12.79 2.95
C ILE A 304 49.30 -12.76 2.84
N ASP A 305 49.82 -12.07 1.82
CA ASP A 305 51.27 -11.88 1.62
C ASP A 305 51.93 -11.24 2.87
N PRO A 306 53.08 -11.75 3.36
CA PRO A 306 53.76 -11.20 4.53
C PRO A 306 54.07 -9.70 4.45
N ARG A 307 54.29 -9.16 3.24
CA ARG A 307 54.52 -7.73 3.03
C ARG A 307 53.24 -6.92 3.24
N LEU A 308 52.08 -7.49 2.91
CA LEU A 308 50.78 -6.88 3.19
C LEU A 308 50.43 -6.96 4.68
N LEU A 309 50.82 -8.05 5.37
CA LEU A 309 50.74 -8.13 6.84
C LEU A 309 51.55 -7.03 7.53
N MET A 310 52.71 -6.69 6.97
CA MET A 310 53.52 -5.59 7.50
C MET A 310 52.83 -4.22 7.35
N LEU A 311 52.11 -3.98 6.25
CA LEU A 311 51.28 -2.79 6.08
C LEU A 311 50.09 -2.78 7.04
N LEU A 312 49.43 -3.92 7.22
CA LEU A 312 48.32 -4.09 8.18
C LEU A 312 48.79 -3.78 9.61
N GLY A 313 49.95 -4.31 10.00
CA GLY A 313 50.56 -4.06 11.30
C GLY A 313 50.84 -2.59 11.60
N ARG A 314 51.14 -1.77 10.57
CA ARG A 314 51.37 -0.32 10.75
C ARG A 314 50.12 0.40 11.26
N LEU A 315 48.92 -0.12 10.92
CA LEU A 315 47.64 0.44 11.38
C LEU A 315 47.51 0.37 12.91
N LYS A 316 48.31 -0.46 13.61
CA LYS A 316 48.35 -0.50 15.09
C LYS A 316 48.73 0.84 15.70
N PHE A 317 49.51 1.65 15.00
CA PHE A 317 49.91 2.97 15.50
C PHE A 317 49.00 4.08 14.95
N ARG A 318 48.15 3.77 13.96
CA ARG A 318 47.24 4.73 13.36
C ARG A 318 45.96 4.80 14.18
N THR A 319 45.52 6.03 14.44
CA THR A 319 44.24 6.31 15.08
C THR A 319 43.35 7.10 14.13
N SER A 320 42.10 6.68 13.96
CA SER A 320 41.07 7.40 13.20
C SER A 320 39.85 7.56 14.10
N TYR A 321 39.24 8.75 14.16
CA TYR A 321 38.07 9.01 15.02
C TYR A 321 38.25 8.60 16.51
N GLY A 322 39.49 8.71 17.04
CA GLY A 322 39.81 8.31 18.42
C GLY A 322 39.87 6.80 18.67
N GLN A 323 39.84 5.99 17.61
CA GLN A 323 39.97 4.53 17.66
C GLN A 323 41.24 4.07 16.95
N ASN A 324 41.81 2.98 17.45
CA ASN A 324 42.93 2.30 16.82
C ASN A 324 42.48 1.61 15.53
N VAL A 325 43.10 1.93 14.38
CA VAL A 325 42.62 1.46 13.06
C VAL A 325 42.79 -0.04 12.89
N LEU A 326 43.88 -0.64 13.40
CA LEU A 326 44.06 -2.09 13.34
C LEU A 326 43.00 -2.81 14.17
N GLN A 327 42.74 -2.33 15.38
CA GLN A 327 41.73 -2.92 16.25
C GLN A 327 40.32 -2.81 15.64
N HIS A 328 40.00 -1.64 15.08
CA HIS A 328 38.77 -1.41 14.31
C HIS A 328 38.65 -2.43 13.17
N SER A 329 39.71 -2.61 12.38
CA SER A 329 39.72 -3.55 11.24
C SER A 329 39.55 -5.02 11.66
N ILE A 330 40.07 -5.43 12.82
CA ILE A 330 39.87 -6.78 13.38
C ILE A 330 38.42 -6.96 13.84
N GLU A 331 37.87 -5.99 14.56
CA GLU A 331 36.48 -6.01 15.02
C GLU A 331 35.52 -6.10 13.83
N MET A 332 35.72 -5.21 12.86
CA MET A 332 35.08 -5.19 11.55
C MET A 332 35.06 -6.57 10.89
N ALA A 333 36.21 -7.24 10.82
CA ALA A 333 36.31 -8.57 10.22
C ALA A 333 35.44 -9.60 10.97
N HIS A 334 35.42 -9.59 12.30
CA HIS A 334 34.52 -10.46 13.08
C HIS A 334 33.04 -10.16 12.80
N MET A 335 32.65 -8.88 12.72
CA MET A 335 31.27 -8.49 12.41
C MET A 335 30.87 -8.96 11.01
N SER A 336 31.70 -8.67 10.02
CA SER A 336 31.44 -9.01 8.63
C SER A 336 31.37 -10.52 8.42
N GLY A 337 32.20 -11.30 9.15
CA GLY A 337 32.11 -12.76 9.13
C GLY A 337 30.79 -13.30 9.68
N MET A 338 30.26 -12.71 10.76
CA MET A 338 28.95 -13.09 11.31
C MET A 338 27.79 -12.67 10.41
N LEU A 339 27.83 -11.45 9.85
CA LEU A 339 26.84 -10.96 8.91
C LEU A 339 26.79 -11.82 7.65
N ALA A 340 27.95 -12.17 7.09
CA ALA A 340 28.02 -13.05 5.92
C ALA A 340 27.41 -14.43 6.19
N ALA A 341 27.66 -15.01 7.37
CA ALA A 341 27.09 -16.30 7.76
C ALA A 341 25.55 -16.26 7.85
N GLU A 342 24.98 -15.18 8.39
CA GLU A 342 23.52 -15.01 8.53
C GLU A 342 22.82 -14.65 7.21
N LEU A 343 23.51 -13.90 6.33
CA LEU A 343 22.96 -13.42 5.06
C LEU A 343 23.25 -14.34 3.86
N GLY A 344 24.08 -15.38 4.05
CA GLY A 344 24.45 -16.33 3.00
C GLY A 344 25.57 -15.84 2.07
N GLY A 345 26.41 -14.90 2.51
CA GLY A 345 27.60 -14.43 1.79
C GLY A 345 28.85 -15.27 2.07
N ASP A 346 29.94 -15.00 1.35
CA ASP A 346 31.23 -15.65 1.57
C ASP A 346 31.95 -15.05 2.80
N ILE A 347 31.98 -15.82 3.89
CA ILE A 347 32.57 -15.44 5.17
C ILE A 347 34.04 -15.02 5.02
N ASN A 348 34.82 -15.72 4.17
CA ASN A 348 36.24 -15.45 4.02
C ASN A 348 36.48 -14.15 3.24
N ILE A 349 35.68 -13.90 2.20
CA ILE A 349 35.77 -12.65 1.43
C ILE A 349 35.33 -11.46 2.29
N ALA A 350 34.22 -11.57 3.02
CA ALA A 350 33.72 -10.52 3.90
C ALA A 350 34.75 -10.17 5.00
N LYS A 351 35.34 -11.18 5.66
CA LYS A 351 36.39 -10.98 6.67
C LYS A 351 37.62 -10.27 6.12
N LYS A 352 38.13 -10.70 4.97
CA LYS A 352 39.33 -10.11 4.35
C LYS A 352 39.05 -8.69 3.84
N GLY A 353 37.90 -8.48 3.22
CA GLY A 353 37.46 -7.16 2.76
C GLY A 353 37.38 -6.16 3.91
N ALA A 354 36.80 -6.59 5.04
CA ALA A 354 36.74 -5.81 6.27
C ALA A 354 38.11 -5.60 6.92
N LEU A 355 38.98 -6.61 7.01
CA LEU A 355 40.31 -6.45 7.60
C LEU A 355 41.19 -5.47 6.81
N LEU A 356 41.03 -5.45 5.49
CA LEU A 356 41.87 -4.66 4.59
C LEU A 356 41.21 -3.33 4.17
N HIS A 357 40.04 -2.98 4.73
CA HIS A 357 39.28 -1.82 4.25
C HIS A 357 40.06 -0.51 4.31
N ASP A 358 40.76 -0.32 5.44
CA ASP A 358 41.54 0.86 5.74
C ASP A 358 43.04 0.70 5.48
N ILE A 359 43.45 -0.32 4.71
CA ILE A 359 44.89 -0.62 4.47
C ILE A 359 45.64 0.55 3.83
N GLY A 360 44.94 1.42 3.08
CA GLY A 360 45.52 2.63 2.52
C GLY A 360 46.00 3.64 3.56
N LYS A 361 45.41 3.67 4.77
CA LYS A 361 45.82 4.56 5.88
C LYS A 361 47.20 4.21 6.46
N ALA A 362 47.81 3.09 6.03
CA ALA A 362 49.16 2.71 6.43
C ALA A 362 50.26 3.48 5.67
N VAL A 363 49.93 4.04 4.50
CA VAL A 363 50.87 4.69 3.56
C VAL A 363 50.27 5.95 2.88
N ASP A 364 49.15 6.44 3.37
CA ASP A 364 48.45 7.64 2.87
C ASP A 364 49.35 8.89 2.88
N HIS A 365 50.26 9.02 3.85
CA HIS A 365 51.23 10.13 3.91
C HIS A 365 52.37 10.05 2.88
N GLU A 366 52.55 8.90 2.22
CA GLU A 366 53.65 8.67 1.27
C GLU A 366 53.17 8.70 -0.19
N ILE A 367 51.87 8.53 -0.43
CA ILE A 367 51.29 8.32 -1.76
C ILE A 367 50.06 9.20 -1.92
N GLN A 368 49.99 9.95 -3.02
CA GLN A 368 48.84 10.80 -3.34
C GLN A 368 47.60 9.96 -3.73
N GLY A 369 46.46 10.21 -3.08
CA GLY A 369 45.15 9.59 -3.37
C GLY A 369 44.26 9.47 -2.13
N THR A 370 43.00 9.04 -2.29
CA THR A 370 42.17 8.64 -1.15
C THR A 370 42.70 7.33 -0.57
N HIS A 371 42.52 7.08 0.73
CA HIS A 371 42.98 5.81 1.32
C HIS A 371 42.29 4.60 0.69
N VAL A 372 41.07 4.76 0.17
CA VAL A 372 40.36 3.75 -0.62
C VAL A 372 41.11 3.44 -1.91
N GLU A 373 41.47 4.47 -2.69
CA GLU A 373 42.16 4.28 -3.96
C GLU A 373 43.57 3.71 -3.77
N ILE A 374 44.28 4.21 -2.76
CA ILE A 374 45.60 3.70 -2.35
C ILE A 374 45.48 2.23 -1.94
N GLY A 375 44.50 1.90 -1.08
CA GLY A 375 44.23 0.53 -0.66
C GLY A 375 43.95 -0.39 -1.84
N ARG A 376 43.12 0.06 -2.80
CA ARG A 376 42.80 -0.72 -4.01
C ARG A 376 44.05 -1.04 -4.82
N ARG A 377 44.89 -0.03 -5.08
CA ARG A 377 46.15 -0.18 -5.83
C ARG A 377 47.13 -1.11 -5.12
N ILE A 378 47.21 -1.03 -3.79
CA ILE A 378 48.02 -1.94 -2.97
C ILE A 378 47.54 -3.38 -3.17
N LEU A 379 46.25 -3.65 -2.95
CA LEU A 379 45.72 -5.02 -3.05
C LEU A 379 45.88 -5.61 -4.46
N GLN A 380 45.68 -4.79 -5.50
CA GLN A 380 45.93 -5.19 -6.90
C GLN A 380 47.40 -5.56 -7.14
N LYS A 381 48.34 -4.75 -6.62
CA LYS A 381 49.78 -5.02 -6.76
C LYS A 381 50.21 -6.31 -6.05
N PHE A 382 49.52 -6.68 -4.97
CA PHE A 382 49.76 -7.93 -4.24
C PHE A 382 48.95 -9.12 -4.78
N ASN A 383 48.24 -8.97 -5.91
CA ASN A 383 47.41 -10.01 -6.53
C ASN A 383 46.37 -10.62 -5.55
N VAL A 384 45.78 -9.78 -4.69
CA VAL A 384 44.68 -10.21 -3.81
C VAL A 384 43.43 -10.49 -4.66
N ASP A 385 42.62 -11.48 -4.27
CA ASP A 385 41.37 -11.85 -4.96
C ASP A 385 40.50 -10.60 -5.23
N GLN A 386 40.07 -10.44 -6.48
CA GLN A 386 39.26 -9.30 -6.92
C GLN A 386 37.98 -9.13 -6.10
N ARG A 387 37.39 -10.23 -5.60
CA ARG A 387 36.18 -10.18 -4.76
C ARG A 387 36.45 -9.49 -3.41
N VAL A 388 37.65 -9.65 -2.85
CA VAL A 388 38.08 -8.95 -1.62
C VAL A 388 38.25 -7.46 -1.90
N ILE A 389 38.81 -7.12 -3.06
CA ILE A 389 39.01 -5.73 -3.49
C ILE A 389 37.65 -5.03 -3.69
N GLN A 390 36.69 -5.71 -4.31
CA GLN A 390 35.32 -5.22 -4.50
C GLN A 390 34.56 -5.07 -3.17
N ALA A 391 34.71 -6.04 -2.26
CA ALA A 391 34.12 -5.95 -0.92
C ALA A 391 34.68 -4.73 -0.14
N MET A 392 35.96 -4.44 -0.33
CA MET A 392 36.62 -3.32 0.32
C MET A 392 36.23 -1.97 -0.30
N GLN A 393 36.37 -1.78 -1.61
CA GLN A 393 36.41 -0.43 -2.22
C GLN A 393 35.13 0.41 -2.05
N SER A 394 34.00 -0.20 -1.73
CA SER A 394 32.70 0.49 -1.60
C SER A 394 32.41 1.02 -0.18
N HIS A 395 33.29 0.82 0.80
CA HIS A 395 33.02 1.15 2.21
C HIS A 395 32.80 2.66 2.49
N HIS A 396 33.30 3.55 1.62
CA HIS A 396 33.04 5.00 1.68
C HIS A 396 32.13 5.52 0.56
N GLU A 397 31.36 4.67 -0.09
CA GLU A 397 30.43 5.05 -1.18
C GLU A 397 31.11 5.71 -2.41
N GLU A 398 32.44 5.67 -2.49
CA GLU A 398 33.21 6.11 -3.65
C GLU A 398 32.97 5.20 -4.88
N TYR A 399 32.61 3.94 -4.62
CA TYR A 399 32.33 2.92 -5.63
C TYR A 399 30.97 2.24 -5.34
N PRO A 400 30.25 1.79 -6.38
CA PRO A 400 28.99 1.08 -6.20
C PRO A 400 29.17 -0.21 -5.40
N TYR A 401 28.10 -0.64 -4.71
CA TYR A 401 28.06 -1.92 -4.01
C TYR A 401 27.91 -3.06 -5.00
N GLU A 402 29.02 -3.60 -5.50
CA GLU A 402 29.04 -4.65 -6.53
C GLU A 402 28.71 -6.04 -5.99
N THR A 403 28.92 -6.28 -4.69
CA THR A 403 28.75 -7.60 -4.06
C THR A 403 28.00 -7.49 -2.73
N LEU A 404 27.43 -8.60 -2.26
CA LEU A 404 26.81 -8.69 -0.94
C LEU A 404 27.84 -8.37 0.16
N GLU A 405 29.08 -8.82 -0.02
CA GLU A 405 30.20 -8.55 0.86
C GLU A 405 30.53 -7.05 0.93
N SER A 406 30.39 -6.30 -0.17
CA SER A 406 30.55 -4.84 -0.17
C SER A 406 29.54 -4.16 0.77
N ILE A 407 28.29 -4.62 0.76
CA ILE A 407 27.23 -4.10 1.65
C ILE A 407 27.53 -4.48 3.10
N ILE A 408 27.98 -5.72 3.34
CA ILE A 408 28.32 -6.23 4.67
C ILE A 408 29.49 -5.45 5.28
N VAL A 409 30.55 -5.19 4.51
CA VAL A 409 31.71 -4.41 4.96
C VAL A 409 31.28 -3.00 5.32
N GLN A 410 30.53 -2.30 4.46
CA GLN A 410 30.05 -0.95 4.78
C GLN A 410 29.13 -0.93 6.01
N THR A 411 28.23 -1.91 6.13
CA THR A 411 27.30 -2.00 7.26
C THR A 411 28.08 -2.18 8.57
N ALA A 412 29.09 -3.04 8.56
CA ALA A 412 29.92 -3.28 9.73
C ALA A 412 30.77 -2.04 10.10
N ASP A 413 31.25 -1.27 9.12
CA ASP A 413 32.00 -0.03 9.35
C ASP A 413 31.11 1.03 9.98
N ALA A 414 29.90 1.21 9.45
CA ALA A 414 28.90 2.12 10.01
C ALA A 414 28.53 1.77 11.46
N ILE A 415 28.41 0.49 11.81
CA ILE A 415 28.12 0.06 13.19
C ILE A 415 29.32 0.32 14.11
N SER A 416 30.54 0.07 13.65
CA SER A 416 31.76 0.33 14.42
C SER A 416 31.99 1.83 14.65
N ALA A 417 31.78 2.65 13.62
CA ALA A 417 31.99 4.10 13.64
C ALA A 417 30.90 4.88 14.41
N SER A 418 29.68 4.34 14.52
CA SER A 418 28.52 5.01 15.15
C SER A 418 28.48 4.88 16.68
N ARG A 419 29.54 4.37 17.32
CA ARG A 419 29.63 4.23 18.79
C ARG A 419 29.84 5.59 19.48
N PRO A 420 29.07 5.92 20.55
CA PRO A 420 29.20 7.19 21.26
C PRO A 420 30.63 7.42 21.78
N GLY A 421 31.25 8.55 21.38
CA GLY A 421 32.63 8.90 21.72
C GLY A 421 33.58 9.05 20.51
N ALA A 422 33.19 8.58 19.32
CA ALA A 422 34.02 8.59 18.12
C ALA A 422 34.07 9.93 17.35
N ARG A 423 33.16 10.88 17.61
CA ARG A 423 33.10 12.15 16.86
C ARG A 423 33.63 13.33 17.67
N ARG A 424 34.88 13.71 17.38
CA ARG A 424 35.42 15.05 17.69
C ARG A 424 35.77 15.72 16.35
N ASP A 425 34.75 16.20 15.65
CA ASP A 425 34.82 16.85 14.33
C ASP A 425 35.73 18.10 14.28
N THR A 426 36.23 18.56 15.43
CA THR A 426 37.11 19.74 15.55
C THR A 426 38.58 19.46 15.24
N VAL A 427 39.07 18.23 15.46
CA VAL A 427 40.48 17.88 15.23
C VAL A 427 40.76 17.57 13.77
N GLU A 428 39.84 16.91 13.08
CA GLU A 428 39.99 16.51 11.68
C GLU A 428 40.00 17.71 10.72
N ASN A 429 39.09 18.66 10.92
CA ASN A 429 39.09 19.93 10.18
C ASN A 429 40.37 20.75 10.41
N TYR A 430 41.01 20.58 11.56
CA TYR A 430 42.30 21.21 11.86
C TYR A 430 43.46 20.47 11.18
N LEU A 431 43.46 19.14 11.19
CA LEU A 431 44.47 18.32 10.50
C LEU A 431 44.43 18.54 8.98
N LYS A 432 43.24 18.56 8.38
CA LYS A 432 43.05 18.81 6.95
C LYS A 432 43.59 20.18 6.52
N ARG A 433 43.50 21.20 7.38
CA ARG A 433 44.07 22.53 7.13
C ARG A 433 45.59 22.54 7.13
N LEU A 434 46.22 21.77 8.04
CA LEU A 434 47.68 21.63 8.08
C LEU A 434 48.19 20.91 6.83
N GLU A 435 47.47 19.87 6.41
CA GLU A 435 47.77 19.11 5.20
C GLU A 435 47.67 19.96 3.93
N GLU A 436 46.63 20.77 3.80
CA GLU A 436 46.49 21.72 2.69
C GLU A 436 47.63 22.75 2.65
N LEU A 437 48.07 23.25 3.82
CA LEU A 437 49.23 24.16 3.95
C LEU A 437 50.53 23.53 3.44
N GLU A 438 50.82 22.30 3.86
CA GLU A 438 52.02 21.57 3.45
C GLU A 438 51.99 21.19 1.97
N SER A 439 50.84 20.76 1.46
CA SER A 439 50.64 20.43 0.05
C SER A 439 50.93 21.63 -0.87
N ILE A 440 50.44 22.82 -0.50
CA ILE A 440 50.71 24.05 -1.25
C ILE A 440 52.21 24.31 -1.33
N ALA A 441 52.94 24.22 -0.21
CA ALA A 441 54.38 24.45 -0.18
C ALA A 441 55.18 23.36 -0.92
N SER A 442 54.78 22.09 -0.80
CA SER A 442 55.42 20.95 -1.48
C SER A 442 55.21 20.97 -2.99
N SER A 443 54.22 21.70 -3.50
CA SER A 443 53.96 21.81 -4.94
C SER A 443 54.99 22.67 -5.70
N PHE A 444 55.83 23.43 -5.00
CA PHE A 444 56.84 24.29 -5.61
C PHE A 444 58.13 23.53 -5.96
N GLU A 445 58.71 23.84 -7.12
CA GLU A 445 59.91 23.18 -7.62
C GLU A 445 61.13 23.48 -6.73
N GLY A 446 61.90 22.43 -6.41
CA GLY A 446 63.10 22.53 -5.56
C GLY A 446 62.83 22.47 -4.05
N VAL A 447 61.57 22.35 -3.64
CA VAL A 447 61.18 21.96 -2.27
C VAL A 447 61.39 20.45 -2.10
N GLU A 448 62.18 20.06 -1.12
CA GLU A 448 62.39 18.66 -0.75
C GLU A 448 61.34 18.20 0.27
N LYS A 449 61.04 19.04 1.27
CA LYS A 449 60.10 18.77 2.36
C LYS A 449 59.49 20.07 2.86
N SER A 450 58.21 20.05 3.26
CA SER A 450 57.57 21.18 3.94
C SER A 450 56.85 20.72 5.20
N TYR A 451 56.83 21.56 6.23
CA TYR A 451 56.20 21.26 7.52
C TYR A 451 55.43 22.47 8.03
N ALA A 452 54.14 22.31 8.32
CA ALA A 452 53.32 23.28 9.01
C ALA A 452 53.49 23.11 10.53
N ILE A 453 53.94 24.17 11.20
CA ILE A 453 54.34 24.21 12.60
C ILE A 453 53.49 25.27 13.33
N GLN A 454 53.53 25.28 14.66
CA GLN A 454 52.80 26.23 15.51
C GLN A 454 51.30 26.26 15.20
N ALA A 455 50.69 25.09 15.08
CA ALA A 455 49.30 24.97 14.74
C ALA A 455 48.90 25.67 13.44
N GLY A 456 49.75 25.57 12.41
CA GLY A 456 49.51 26.13 11.08
C GLY A 456 49.81 27.63 10.96
N ARG A 457 50.43 28.23 11.98
CA ARG A 457 50.88 29.64 11.95
C ARG A 457 52.31 29.81 11.43
N GLU A 458 53.02 28.73 11.24
CA GLU A 458 54.36 28.73 10.64
C GLU A 458 54.45 27.59 9.63
N ILE A 459 55.16 27.79 8.52
CA ILE A 459 55.50 26.72 7.58
C ILE A 459 56.99 26.75 7.27
N ARG A 460 57.67 25.62 7.47
CA ARG A 460 59.10 25.43 7.20
C ARG A 460 59.29 24.61 5.94
N ILE A 461 60.02 25.16 5.00
CA ILE A 461 60.23 24.63 3.67
C ILE A 461 61.72 24.33 3.53
N PHE A 462 62.06 23.05 3.39
CA PHE A 462 63.42 22.59 3.16
C PHE A 462 63.63 22.46 1.66
N VAL A 463 64.67 23.13 1.17
CA VAL A 463 64.98 23.17 -0.26
C VAL A 463 66.27 22.45 -0.57
N THR A 464 66.35 21.84 -1.76
CA THR A 464 67.58 21.17 -2.22
C THR A 464 68.66 22.24 -2.50
N PRO A 465 69.81 22.23 -1.79
CA PRO A 465 70.80 23.30 -1.90
C PRO A 465 71.39 23.50 -3.31
N GLU A 466 71.41 22.44 -4.12
CA GLU A 466 71.95 22.40 -5.48
C GLU A 466 71.00 23.02 -6.52
N LYS A 467 69.70 23.08 -6.21
CA LYS A 467 68.66 23.54 -7.15
C LYS A 467 68.18 24.96 -6.88
N ILE A 468 68.33 25.46 -5.66
CA ILE A 468 67.82 26.78 -5.24
C ILE A 468 68.97 27.65 -4.73
N SER A 469 69.13 28.83 -5.33
CA SER A 469 70.06 29.88 -4.90
C SER A 469 69.51 30.73 -3.75
N ASP A 470 70.38 31.48 -3.06
CA ASP A 470 69.98 32.34 -1.93
C ASP A 470 68.96 33.43 -2.32
N LEU A 471 69.00 33.88 -3.57
CA LEU A 471 68.04 34.85 -4.10
C LEU A 471 66.67 34.19 -4.38
N GLU A 472 66.70 32.96 -4.91
CA GLU A 472 65.49 32.18 -5.19
C GLU A 472 64.80 31.73 -3.91
N MET A 473 65.52 31.47 -2.82
CA MET A 473 64.92 31.20 -1.50
C MET A 473 63.98 32.33 -1.04
N LYS A 474 64.39 33.59 -1.21
CA LYS A 474 63.57 34.75 -0.84
C LYS A 474 62.34 34.89 -1.74
N LYS A 475 62.46 34.54 -3.03
CA LYS A 475 61.32 34.53 -3.96
C LYS A 475 60.33 33.42 -3.60
N LEU A 476 60.83 32.21 -3.39
CA LEU A 476 60.03 31.05 -3.01
C LEU A 476 59.25 31.31 -1.71
N ALA A 477 59.89 31.88 -0.68
CA ALA A 477 59.21 32.24 0.56
C ALA A 477 58.01 33.18 0.32
N ARG A 478 58.15 34.13 -0.61
CA ARG A 478 57.13 35.13 -0.92
C ARG A 478 56.02 34.57 -1.81
N GLU A 479 56.37 33.72 -2.77
CA GLU A 479 55.39 33.05 -3.65
C GLU A 479 54.52 32.07 -2.87
N VAL A 480 55.12 31.29 -1.96
CA VAL A 480 54.38 30.38 -1.09
C VAL A 480 53.45 31.16 -0.15
N ALA A 481 53.93 32.25 0.46
CA ALA A 481 53.10 33.11 1.31
C ALA A 481 51.88 33.67 0.56
N ASN A 482 52.08 34.20 -0.66
CA ASN A 482 50.99 34.74 -1.49
C ASN A 482 49.98 33.65 -1.89
N ARG A 483 50.46 32.43 -2.20
CA ARG A 483 49.59 31.33 -2.61
C ARG A 483 48.74 30.81 -1.45
N ILE A 484 49.32 30.71 -0.27
CA ILE A 484 48.60 30.40 0.97
C ILE A 484 47.53 31.46 1.25
N GLU A 485 47.84 32.75 1.09
CA GLU A 485 46.86 33.83 1.29
C GLU A 485 45.68 33.78 0.32
N GLN A 486 45.91 33.33 -0.93
CA GLN A 486 44.88 33.25 -1.96
C GLN A 486 44.01 31.99 -1.86
N GLU A 487 44.62 30.84 -1.54
CA GLU A 487 43.95 29.53 -1.57
C GLU A 487 43.36 29.14 -0.20
N LEU A 488 43.90 29.63 0.92
CA LEU A 488 43.48 29.28 2.27
C LEU A 488 42.93 30.48 3.05
N LYS A 489 41.70 30.36 3.55
CA LYS A 489 41.13 31.35 4.48
C LYS A 489 41.63 31.12 5.90
N TYR A 490 42.64 31.88 6.33
CA TYR A 490 43.25 31.74 7.65
C TYR A 490 43.03 32.95 8.56
N PRO A 491 42.65 32.76 9.85
CA PRO A 491 42.59 33.86 10.82
C PRO A 491 43.99 34.15 11.40
N GLY A 492 44.63 35.19 10.87
CA GLY A 492 45.93 35.69 11.32
C GLY A 492 47.07 35.43 10.33
N GLU A 493 48.27 35.84 10.70
CA GLU A 493 49.46 35.74 9.84
C GLU A 493 50.10 34.35 9.91
N ILE A 494 50.53 33.83 8.76
CA ILE A 494 51.31 32.59 8.64
C ILE A 494 52.74 32.95 8.26
N LYS A 495 53.71 32.49 9.05
CA LYS A 495 55.13 32.77 8.84
C LYS A 495 55.77 31.69 7.95
N VAL A 496 56.28 32.07 6.79
CA VAL A 496 56.97 31.16 5.86
C VAL A 496 58.48 31.21 6.09
N HIS A 497 59.08 30.07 6.44
CA HIS A 497 60.51 29.88 6.61
C HIS A 497 61.05 28.97 5.51
N VAL A 498 62.02 29.44 4.73
CA VAL A 498 62.74 28.60 3.76
C VAL A 498 64.13 28.31 4.31
N ILE A 499 64.50 27.03 4.41
CA ILE A 499 65.73 26.55 5.03
C ILE A 499 66.53 25.77 3.99
N ARG A 500 67.78 26.20 3.77
CA ARG A 500 68.76 25.53 2.91
C ARG A 500 69.94 25.10 3.78
N GLU A 501 70.16 23.80 3.93
CA GLU A 501 71.23 23.23 4.75
C GLU A 501 72.16 22.38 3.87
N ASN A 502 73.45 22.67 3.87
CA ASN A 502 74.47 21.84 3.21
C ASN A 502 75.35 21.18 4.27
N ARG A 503 75.61 19.88 4.16
CA ARG A 503 76.43 19.11 5.11
C ARG A 503 77.61 18.46 4.39
N ALA A 504 78.82 18.86 4.75
CA ALA A 504 80.05 18.21 4.32
C ALA A 504 80.67 17.48 5.53
N VAL A 505 81.09 16.23 5.33
CA VAL A 505 81.77 15.41 6.34
C VAL A 505 83.11 14.99 5.75
N ASP A 506 84.20 15.24 6.47
CA ASP A 506 85.54 14.82 6.11
C ASP A 506 86.18 14.07 7.29
N TYR A 507 87.04 13.10 7.00
CA TYR A 507 87.69 12.26 8.00
C TYR A 507 89.19 12.44 7.91
N ALA A 508 89.79 13.01 8.96
CA ALA A 508 91.25 13.03 9.11
C ALA A 508 91.76 11.60 9.38
N ARG A 509 92.78 11.18 8.62
CA ARG A 509 93.53 9.94 8.89
C ARG A 509 94.87 10.26 9.54
#